data_AF-A0A520Y6Q9-F1
#
_entry.id   AF-A0A520Y6Q9-F1
#
_cell.length_a   1.000
_cell.length_b   1.000
_cell.length_c   1.000
_cell.angle_alpha   90.00
_cell.angle_beta   90.00
_cell.angle_gamma   90.00
#
_symmetry.space_group_name_H-M   'P 1'
#
loop_
_entity.id
_entity.type
_entity.pdbx_description
1 polymer ?
#
loop_
_entity_poly.entity_id
_entity_poly.type
_entity_poly.pdbx_seq_one_letter_code
_entity_poly.pdbx_strand_id
1 'polypeptide(L)' 'MSLIDSHCHLNYEGLVERQDEVLANARARGVTGMLNISTRQSEWDDIIATAER' A
#
# COMPACT_ATOMS: atom_id res chain seq x y z
N MET A 1 -11.33 16.09 6.51
CA MET A 1 -10.90 15.01 7.41
C MET A 1 -9.91 14.15 6.64
N SER A 2 -8.75 13.84 7.19
CA SER A 2 -7.76 12.93 6.58
C SER A 2 -8.18 11.49 6.89
N LEU A 3 -8.36 10.64 5.89
CA LEU A 3 -8.59 9.20 6.08
C LEU A 3 -7.27 8.47 5.91
N ILE A 4 -6.85 7.75 6.95
CA ILE A 4 -5.62 6.96 6.93
C ILE A 4 -6.01 5.50 7.05
N ASP A 5 -5.52 4.68 6.13
CA ASP A 5 -5.53 3.24 6.29
C ASP A 5 -4.39 2.86 7.24
N SER A 6 -4.75 2.52 8.49
CA SER A 6 -3.78 2.22 9.53
C SER A 6 -3.14 0.84 9.39
N HIS A 7 -3.60 -0.03 8.49
CA HIS A 7 -3.04 -1.36 8.27
C HIS A 7 -3.48 -1.94 6.92
N CYS A 8 -2.53 -2.10 5.99
CA CYS A 8 -2.79 -2.75 4.70
C CYS A 8 -1.62 -3.65 4.26
N HIS A 9 -1.88 -4.47 3.24
CA HIS A 9 -0.92 -5.41 2.64
C HIS A 9 -0.87 -5.18 1.12
N LEU A 10 -0.19 -4.13 0.67
CA LEU A 10 -0.14 -3.78 -0.77
C LEU A 10 0.62 -4.80 -1.62
N ASN A 11 1.49 -5.61 -1.02
CA ASN A 11 2.28 -6.64 -1.72
C ASN A 11 1.61 -8.02 -1.71
N TYR A 12 0.35 -8.12 -1.27
CA TYR A 12 -0.38 -9.38 -1.28
C TYR A 12 -0.70 -9.82 -2.72
N GLU A 13 -0.70 -11.14 -2.94
CA GLU A 13 -1.06 -11.74 -4.23
C GLU A 13 -2.45 -11.27 -4.69
N GLY A 14 -2.57 -10.90 -5.96
CA GLY A 14 -3.78 -10.32 -6.55
C GLY A 14 -3.92 -8.80 -6.37
N LEU A 15 -3.20 -8.19 -5.43
CA LEU A 15 -3.16 -6.74 -5.23
C LEU A 15 -1.89 -6.12 -5.80
N VAL A 16 -0.75 -6.81 -5.65
CA VAL A 16 0.58 -6.33 -6.07
C VAL A 16 0.65 -6.08 -7.59
N GLU A 17 -0.07 -6.88 -8.39
CA GLU A 17 -0.12 -6.76 -9.85
C GLU A 17 -0.89 -5.52 -10.32
N ARG A 18 -1.61 -4.87 -9.40
CA ARG A 18 -2.54 -3.75 -9.65
C ARG A 18 -2.26 -2.55 -8.75
N GLN A 19 -1.07 -2.50 -8.13
CA GLN A 19 -0.77 -1.61 -7.02
C GLN A 19 -1.04 -0.14 -7.35
N ASP A 20 -0.64 0.32 -8.53
CA ASP A 20 -0.84 1.72 -8.96
C ASP A 20 -2.33 2.07 -9.12
N GLU A 21 -3.15 1.14 -9.64
CA GLU A 21 -4.61 1.31 -9.74
C GLU A 21 -5.25 1.41 -8.36
N VAL A 22 -4.82 0.56 -7.42
CA VAL A 22 -5.31 0.54 -6.03
C VAL A 22 -4.99 1.85 -5.33
N LEU A 23 -3.75 2.32 -5.44
CA LEU A 23 -3.31 3.59 -4.87
C LEU A 23 -4.08 4.78 -5.46
N ALA A 24 -4.27 4.82 -6.78
CA ALA A 24 -5.06 5.85 -7.45
C ALA A 24 -6.52 5.86 -6.96
N ASN A 25 -7.15 4.69 -6.86
CA ASN A 25 -8.52 4.55 -6.36
C ASN A 25 -8.67 4.98 -4.90
N ALA A 26 -7.69 4.65 -4.05
CA ALA A 26 -7.70 5.04 -2.66
C ALA A 26 -7.58 6.56 -2.50
N ARG A 27 -6.67 7.20 -3.26
CA ARG A 27 -6.53 8.66 -3.30
C ARG A 27 -7.83 9.32 -3.79
N ALA A 28 -8.46 8.80 -4.84
CA ALA A 28 -9.73 9.31 -5.36
C ALA A 28 -10.89 9.22 -4.35
N ARG A 29 -10.81 8.27 -3.39
CA ARG A 29 -11.78 8.11 -2.29
C ARG A 29 -11.39 8.86 -1.01
N GLY A 30 -10.30 9.63 -1.03
CA GLY A 30 -9.88 10.46 0.09
C GLY A 30 -9.00 9.75 1.13
N VAL A 31 -8.47 8.56 0.83
CA VAL A 31 -7.40 7.95 1.65
C VAL A 31 -6.10 8.69 1.36
N THR A 32 -5.56 9.35 2.38
CA THR A 32 -4.41 10.26 2.29
C THR A 32 -3.15 9.70 2.96
N GLY A 33 -3.24 8.54 3.60
CA GLY A 33 -2.11 7.81 4.16
C GLY A 33 -2.41 6.32 4.27
N MET A 34 -1.37 5.50 4.17
CA MET A 34 -1.45 4.04 4.29
C MET A 34 -0.25 3.52 5.07
N LEU A 35 -0.51 2.64 6.04
CA LEU A 35 0.53 1.88 6.73
C LEU A 35 0.60 0.48 6.11
N ASN A 36 1.50 0.32 5.13
CA ASN A 36 1.75 -0.95 4.45
C ASN A 36 2.74 -1.80 5.27
N ILE A 37 2.33 -2.98 5.70
CA ILE A 37 3.14 -3.81 6.61
C ILE A 37 3.77 -4.99 5.90
N SER A 38 4.97 -5.36 6.35
CA SER A 38 5.60 -6.62 6.00
C SER A 38 5.42 -7.64 7.12
N THR A 39 5.23 -8.91 6.75
CA THR A 39 5.24 -10.04 7.70
C THR A 39 6.50 -10.90 7.58
N ARG A 40 7.36 -10.63 6.57
CA ARG A 40 8.54 -11.44 6.26
C ARG A 40 9.71 -10.54 5.91
N GLN A 41 10.87 -10.81 6.52
CA GLN A 41 12.08 -10.04 6.26
C GLN A 41 12.50 -10.05 4.78
N SER A 42 12.26 -11.16 4.09
CA SER A 42 12.56 -11.30 2.65
C SER A 42 11.78 -10.34 1.76
N GLU A 43 10.70 -9.72 2.26
CA GLU A 43 9.83 -8.82 1.51
C GLU A 43 10.12 -7.34 1.83
N TRP A 44 11.07 -7.05 2.72
CA TRP A 44 11.28 -5.67 3.20
C TRP A 44 11.62 -4.70 2.07
N ASP A 45 12.51 -5.07 1.17
CA ASP A 45 12.91 -4.20 0.06
C ASP A 45 11.70 -3.87 -0.83
N ASP A 46 10.88 -4.87 -1.17
CA ASP A 46 9.68 -4.68 -1.98
C ASP A 46 8.62 -3.83 -1.26
N ILE A 47 8.49 -3.97 0.07
CA ILE A 47 7.55 -3.19 0.88
C ILE A 47 8.03 -1.74 1.01
N ILE A 48 9.32 -1.52 1.29
CA ILE A 48 9.90 -0.18 1.38
C ILE A 48 9.74 0.56 0.04
N ALA A 49 9.99 -0.13 -1.08
CA ALA A 49 9.82 0.44 -2.42
C ALA A 49 8.39 0.94 -2.69
N THR A 50 7.36 0.44 -1.98
CA THR A 50 5.99 0.95 -2.13
C THR A 50 5.81 2.38 -1.61
N ALA A 51 6.66 2.83 -0.68
CA ALA A 51 6.56 4.18 -0.11
C ALA A 51 7.07 5.28 -1.07
N GLU A 52 7.81 4.90 -2.12
CA GLU A 52 8.38 5.83 -3.10
C GLU A 52 7.49 6.04 -4.34
N ARG A 53 6.28 5.45 -4.35
CA ARG A 53 5.32 5.48 -5.47
C ARG A 53 4.28 6.60 -5.40
#